data_AF-A0A538P1V3-F1
#
_entry.id   AF-A0A538P1V3-F1
#
_cell.length_a   1.000
_cell.length_b   1.000
_cell.length_c   1.000
_cell.angle_alpha   90.00
_cell.angle_beta   90.00
_cell.angle_gamma   90.00
#
_symmetry.space_group_name_H-M   'P 1'
#
loop_
_entity.id
_entity.type
_entity.pdbx_description
1 polymer ?
#
loop_
_entity_poly.entity_id
_entity_poly.type
_entity_poly.pdbx_seq_one_letter_code
_entity_poly.pdbx_strand_id
1 'polypeptide(L)' 'MEEVVSTVTEKGQATIPKAFREKHGIGRKVLVLDTREGILLKPIPDPSTEKGWT' A
#
# COMPACT_ATOMS: atom_id res chain seq x y z
N MET A 1 -3.15 10.43 15.11
CA MET A 1 -3.46 9.92 13.75
C MET A 1 -2.80 10.87 12.77
N GLU A 2 -2.02 10.36 11.83
CA GLU A 2 -1.48 11.19 10.74
C GLU A 2 -2.46 11.13 9.58
N GLU A 3 -3.01 12.28 9.21
CA GLU A 3 -3.93 12.41 8.08
C GLU A 3 -3.20 13.15 6.95
N VAL A 4 -3.27 12.59 5.74
CA VAL A 4 -2.71 13.22 4.55
C VAL A 4 -3.75 13.13 3.44
N VAL A 5 -4.06 14.29 2.85
CA VAL A 5 -4.91 14.36 1.66
C VAL A 5 -4.08 14.02 0.43
N SER A 6 -4.58 13.13 -0.41
CA SER A 6 -3.99 12.83 -1.72
C SER A 6 -5.01 13.03 -2.82
N THR A 7 -4.59 13.64 -3.91
CA THR A 7 -5.42 13.81 -5.10
C THR A 7 -5.60 12.47 -5.80
N VAL A 8 -6.84 12.14 -6.13
CA VAL A 8 -7.16 11.02 -7.01
C VAL A 8 -7.22 11.55 -8.44
N THR A 9 -6.44 10.96 -9.34
CA THR A 9 -6.48 11.35 -10.76
C THR A 9 -7.79 10.92 -11.42
N GLU A 10 -8.10 11.44 -12.61
CA GLU A 10 -9.28 11.00 -13.39
C GLU A 10 -9.31 9.50 -13.66
N LYS A 11 -8.13 8.85 -13.70
CA LYS A 11 -7.99 7.40 -13.89
C LYS A 11 -8.12 6.61 -12.58
N GLY A 12 -8.44 7.27 -11.46
CA GLY A 12 -8.62 6.61 -10.16
C GLY A 12 -7.32 6.30 -9.42
N GLN A 13 -6.19 6.90 -9.81
CA GLN A 13 -4.91 6.63 -9.14
C GLN A 13 -4.68 7.61 -7.99
N ALA A 14 -4.22 7.10 -6.85
CA ALA A 14 -3.73 7.89 -5.73
C ALA A 14 -2.32 7.43 -5.35
N THR A 15 -1.46 8.37 -4.98
CA THR A 15 -0.10 8.05 -4.54
C THR A 15 -0.10 7.85 -3.02
N ILE A 16 0.43 6.73 -2.55
CA ILE A 16 0.69 6.53 -1.12
C ILE A 16 1.94 7.35 -0.75
N PRO A 17 1.86 8.32 0.18
CA PRO A 17 3.01 9.13 0.54
C PRO A 17 4.17 8.28 1.07
N LYS A 18 5.41 8.71 0.78
CA LYS A 18 6.64 7.95 1.09
C LYS A 18 6.73 7.52 2.56
N ALA A 19 6.38 8.41 3.48
CA ALA A 19 6.39 8.12 4.92
C ALA A 19 5.48 6.93 5.29
N PHE A 20 4.29 6.84 4.69
CA PHE A 20 3.39 5.72 4.91
C PHE A 20 3.92 4.44 4.25
N ARG A 21 4.53 4.54 3.07
CA ARG A 21 5.14 3.37 2.42
C ARG A 21 6.26 2.77 3.27
N GLU A 22 7.15 3.60 3.81
CA GLU A 22 8.26 3.16 4.65
C GLU A 22 7.76 2.59 5.98
N LYS A 23 6.85 3.30 6.65
CA LYS A 23 6.24 2.89 7.93
C LYS A 23 5.51 1.55 7.85
N HIS A 24 4.84 1.27 6.73
CA HIS A 24 4.03 0.07 6.55
C HIS A 24 4.66 -0.99 5.63
N GLY A 25 5.91 -0.80 5.20
CA GLY A 25 6.60 -1.76 4.31
C GLY A 25 5.93 -1.97 2.96
N ILE A 26 5.31 -0.92 2.39
CA ILE A 26 4.54 -1.03 1.14
C ILE A 26 5.47 -1.00 -0.08
N GLY A 27 5.67 -2.19 -0.63
CA GLY A 27 6.46 -2.44 -1.85
C GLY A 27 5.73 -2.06 -3.14
N ARG A 28 5.85 -2.91 -4.17
CA ARG A 28 5.27 -2.68 -5.51
C ARG A 28 3.82 -3.15 -5.64
N LYS A 29 3.38 -4.05 -4.78
CA LYS A 29 2.06 -4.67 -4.80
C LYS A 29 1.39 -4.54 -3.44
N VAL A 30 0.08 -4.34 -3.47
CA VAL A 30 -0.79 -4.33 -2.30
C VAL A 30 -2.03 -5.14 -2.60
N LEU A 31 -2.60 -5.74 -1.56
CA LEU A 31 -3.95 -6.26 -1.59
C LEU A 31 -4.90 -5.11 -1.29
N VAL A 32 -5.91 -4.94 -2.13
CA VAL A 32 -7.00 -3.96 -1.92
C VAL A 32 -8.21 -4.72 -1.40
N LEU A 33 -8.70 -4.33 -0.23
CA LEU A 33 -9.90 -4.88 0.37
C LEU A 33 -10.98 -3.81 0.45
N ASP A 34 -12.19 -4.14 0.01
CA ASP A 34 -13.37 -3.33 0.27
C ASP A 34 -13.88 -3.62 1.69
N THR A 35 -14.10 -2.58 2.48
CA THR A 35 -14.48 -2.66 3.89
C THR A 35 -15.60 -1.67 4.20
N ARG A 36 -16.19 -1.72 5.39
CA ARG A 36 -17.32 -0.84 5.73
C ARG A 36 -16.93 0.63 5.80
N GLU A 37 -15.67 0.89 6.12
CA GLU A 37 -15.10 2.23 6.32
C GLU A 37 -14.42 2.78 5.05
N GLY A 38 -14.40 2.00 3.97
CA GLY A 38 -13.72 2.34 2.71
C GLY A 38 -12.75 1.25 2.26
N ILE A 39 -11.66 1.64 1.58
CA ILE A 39 -10.65 0.68 1.11
C ILE A 39 -9.51 0.49 2.12
N LEU A 40 -9.08 -0.76 2.31
CA LEU A 40 -7.90 -1.11 3.07
C LEU A 40 -6.80 -1.67 2.16
N LEU A 41 -5.63 -1.04 2.19
CA LEU A 41 -4.45 -1.49 1.45
C LEU A 41 -3.52 -2.27 2.39
N LYS A 42 -3.21 -3.53 2.05
CA LYS A 42 -2.24 -4.35 2.79
C LYS A 42 -1.02 -4.64 1.93
N PRO A 43 0.22 -4.53 2.46
CA PRO A 43 1.42 -4.89 1.71
C PRO A 43 1.37 -6.37 1.33
N ILE A 44 1.81 -6.69 0.12
CA ILE A 44 2.09 -8.07 -0.30
C ILE A 44 3.61 -8.25 -0.29
N PRO A 45 4.15 -9.21 0.48
CA PRO A 45 5.58 -9.53 0.44
C PRO A 45 6.02 -9.85 -0.98
N ASP A 46 7.17 -9.33 -1.38
CA ASP A 46 7.73 -9.70 -2.67
C ASP A 46 8.34 -11.10 -2.54
N PRO A 47 7.99 -12.08 -3.40
CA PRO A 47 8.60 -13.41 -3.35
C PRO A 47 10.13 -13.36 -3.44
N SER A 48 10.70 -12.34 -4.10
CA SER A 48 12.15 -12.15 -4.18
C SER A 48 12.81 -11.72 -2.86
N THR A 49 12.02 -11.24 -1.89
CA THR A 49 12.49 -10.96 -0.52
C THR A 49 12.45 -12.19 0.40
N GLU A 50 11.76 -13.26 0.01
CA GLU A 50 11.88 -14.59 0.64
C GLU A 50 13.06 -15.36 0.01
N LYS A 51 14.26 -14.80 0.12
CA LYS A 51 15.49 -15.59 -0.10
C LYS A 51 15.67 -16.54 1.08
N GLY A 52 15.25 -17.78 0.90
CA GLY A 52 15.75 -18.91 1.68
C GLY A 52 14.73 -20.00 1.92
N TRP A 53 14.70 -21.00 1.04
CA TRP A 53 14.87 -22.40 1.44
C TRP A 53 15.99 -22.96 0.55
N THR A 54 17.21 -22.92 1.10
CA THR A 54 18.26 -23.89 0.78
C THR A 54 17.88 -25.22 1.41
#